data_AF-A0A8J7QIH8-F1
#
_entry.id   AF-A0A8J7QIH8-F1
#
_cell.length_a   1.000
_cell.length_b   1.000
_cell.length_c   1.000
_cell.angle_alpha   90.00
_cell.angle_beta   90.00
_cell.angle_gamma   90.00
#
_symmetry.space_group_name_H-M   'P 1'
#
loop_
_entity.id
_entity.type
_entity.pdbx_description
1 polymer ?
#
loop_
_entity_poly.entity_id
_entity_poly.type
_entity_poly.pdbx_seq_one_letter_code
_entity_poly.pdbx_strand_id
1 'polypeptide(L)'
;MTACALSMMSAILVPLLVPLEESRAYSQASYVTESALPAVVLVYSRIDYSGTFYVPWVWGAEAYTVTRYVSSMGSGFFVNPNGYLVTNGHVVFCFVSKDFKDDSVTRSYIIQDAVYALLSWCQEQYGVTFTQSDIQVTLDYNAAYGQIRESYRSTYVILGEAQGNVIEAKRGVSATVVNAEPFLGRDLAILKVELSNTPSLLLGDSDRVKTGDTVYAFGYPGVVAFHQQLSQSTLLAPSVTQGIVSGKRLTQQDILAIQHSAPVTHGNSGGPLLGEDGKVVGVNNMGSITELGLEVAGFNFAVASNVLADFLRENGVANSVGGVTLQFQRGLAFYYAGMYASAKKEFDAVTTLFPYQWRAAQLSQECQAAISRGERASSSITASVSPATVKAKKEAVTVSGYVRHASEMPVALNFSWPAAQITVQYTRPDGSTVTRAVLNSPEGTFADTFTPDVAGRWSITAFWQGDEDHAGATSSVLTFDAAEPTVLEAMAENGTIYAIPAAFVAAVAAVLVRRRSKTGNPPPPPPS
;
A
#
# COMPACT_ATOMS: atom_id res chain seq x y z
N MET A 1 -4.24 45.83 59.40
CA MET A 1 -3.99 46.23 58.00
C MET A 1 -3.70 44.96 57.24
N THR A 2 -4.67 44.50 56.43
CA THR A 2 -4.55 44.21 54.97
C THR A 2 -3.69 43.00 54.62
N ALA A 3 -4.02 42.10 53.71
CA ALA A 3 -5.21 41.65 52.97
C ALA A 3 -4.67 40.55 52.03
N CYS A 4 -5.49 39.54 51.67
CA CYS A 4 -5.41 38.72 50.45
C CYS A 4 -4.14 37.84 50.22
N ALA A 5 -4.14 36.66 49.61
CA ALA A 5 -5.13 35.94 48.80
C ALA A 5 -4.85 34.43 48.93
N LEU A 6 -5.90 33.62 49.13
CA LEU A 6 -5.88 32.19 48.84
C LEU A 6 -6.04 32.04 47.32
N SER A 7 -4.97 31.64 46.62
CA SER A 7 -5.03 31.29 45.21
C SER A 7 -5.41 29.82 45.07
N MET A 8 -6.55 29.59 44.41
CA MET A 8 -7.01 28.29 43.93
C MET A 8 -6.01 27.73 42.91
N MET A 9 -5.42 26.57 43.18
CA MET A 9 -4.84 25.74 42.13
C MET A 9 -5.98 25.03 41.40
N SER A 10 -6.37 25.56 40.25
CA SER A 10 -7.15 24.84 39.25
C SER A 10 -6.31 23.69 38.71
N ALA A 11 -6.66 22.46 39.06
CA ALA A 11 -6.17 21.27 38.39
C ALA A 11 -6.74 21.25 36.97
N ILE A 12 -5.93 21.59 35.98
CA ILE A 12 -6.21 21.32 34.57
C ILE A 12 -6.12 19.80 34.41
N LEU A 13 -7.27 19.14 34.40
CA LEU A 13 -7.38 17.74 34.01
C LEU A 13 -7.20 17.69 32.49
N VAL A 14 -5.97 17.56 32.02
CA VAL A 14 -5.72 17.09 30.66
C VAL A 14 -6.23 15.65 30.61
N PRO A 15 -7.24 15.30 29.79
CA PRO A 15 -7.59 13.90 29.64
C PRO A 15 -6.35 13.21 29.05
N LEU A 16 -5.75 12.33 29.85
CA LEU A 16 -4.69 11.45 29.42
C LEU A 16 -5.25 10.70 28.21
N LEU A 17 -4.73 10.98 27.01
CA LEU A 17 -4.93 10.12 25.86
C LEU A 17 -4.34 8.76 26.23
N VAL A 18 -5.18 7.86 26.71
CA VAL A 18 -4.88 6.44 26.61
C VAL A 18 -5.00 6.15 25.11
N PRO A 19 -3.91 5.80 24.40
CA PRO A 19 -4.07 5.23 23.08
C PRO A 19 -4.90 3.97 23.31
N LEU A 20 -6.09 3.90 22.71
CA LEU A 20 -6.70 2.60 22.50
C LEU A 20 -5.62 1.82 21.73
N GLU A 21 -5.12 0.72 22.29
CA GLU A 21 -4.36 -0.27 21.52
C GLU A 21 -5.36 -0.84 20.50
N GLU A 22 -5.60 -0.10 19.43
CA GLU A 22 -6.35 -0.55 18.27
C GLU A 22 -5.46 -1.57 17.59
N SER A 23 -5.82 -2.85 17.74
CA SER A 23 -5.14 -3.94 17.04
C SER A 23 -5.16 -3.63 15.55
N ARG A 24 -3.98 -3.47 14.93
CA ARG A 24 -3.90 -3.37 13.46
C ARG A 24 -4.67 -4.53 12.85
N ALA A 25 -5.62 -4.20 11.98
CA ALA A 25 -6.37 -5.21 11.22
C ALA A 25 -5.49 -5.98 10.20
N TYR A 26 -4.23 -5.57 10.03
CA TYR A 26 -3.28 -6.17 9.10
C TYR A 26 -1.85 -6.24 9.70
N SER A 27 -1.04 -7.18 9.18
CA SER A 27 0.38 -7.26 9.55
C SER A 27 1.24 -6.41 8.61
N GLN A 28 2.35 -5.86 9.11
CA GLN A 28 3.33 -5.15 8.27
C GLN A 28 3.82 -6.03 7.10
N ALA A 29 3.99 -7.33 7.36
CA ALA A 29 4.36 -8.33 6.35
C ALA A 29 3.33 -8.42 5.22
N SER A 30 2.03 -8.40 5.56
CA SER A 30 0.94 -8.42 4.58
C SER A 30 0.98 -7.17 3.70
N TYR A 31 1.16 -5.99 4.29
CA TYR A 31 1.24 -4.74 3.52
C TYR A 31 2.45 -4.71 2.58
N VAL A 32 3.65 -5.04 3.09
CA VAL A 32 4.88 -5.08 2.28
C VAL A 32 4.71 -6.07 1.12
N THR A 33 4.18 -7.26 1.41
CA THR A 33 3.87 -8.28 0.40
C THR A 33 2.97 -7.73 -0.68
N GLU A 34 1.77 -7.27 -0.33
CA GLU A 34 0.80 -6.76 -1.29
C GLU A 34 1.36 -5.61 -2.12
N SER A 35 2.04 -4.66 -1.47
CA SER A 35 2.58 -3.47 -2.14
C SER A 35 3.62 -3.78 -3.21
N ALA A 36 4.36 -4.88 -3.06
CA ALA A 36 5.47 -5.22 -3.93
C ALA A 36 5.09 -6.19 -5.07
N LEU A 37 4.14 -7.08 -4.82
CA LEU A 37 3.68 -8.11 -5.76
C LEU A 37 3.47 -7.60 -7.20
N PRO A 38 2.83 -6.43 -7.44
CA PRO A 38 2.66 -5.86 -8.79
C PRO A 38 3.96 -5.74 -9.60
N ALA A 39 5.07 -5.41 -8.94
CA ALA A 39 6.32 -5.08 -9.60
C ALA A 39 7.24 -6.30 -9.83
N VAL A 40 6.92 -7.45 -9.23
CA VAL A 40 7.71 -8.68 -9.35
C VAL A 40 7.21 -9.49 -10.56
N VAL A 41 8.14 -10.05 -11.32
CA VAL A 41 7.86 -10.73 -12.59
C VAL A 41 8.66 -12.02 -12.71
N LEU A 42 8.17 -12.95 -13.53
CA LEU A 42 8.93 -14.11 -14.00
C LEU A 42 9.70 -13.72 -15.25
N VAL A 43 11.01 -13.98 -15.23
CA VAL A 43 11.89 -13.79 -16.38
C VAL A 43 12.17 -15.15 -17.00
N TYR A 44 11.87 -15.29 -18.28
CA TYR A 44 12.13 -16.49 -19.07
C TYR A 44 13.07 -16.14 -20.22
N SER A 45 14.26 -16.74 -20.24
CA SER A 45 15.20 -16.63 -21.34
C SER A 45 15.32 -17.95 -22.06
N ARG A 46 15.43 -17.90 -23.39
CA ARG A 46 15.57 -19.06 -24.27
C ARG A 46 16.66 -18.81 -25.29
N ILE A 47 17.49 -19.81 -25.53
CA ILE A 47 18.41 -19.85 -26.66
C ILE A 47 17.93 -20.91 -27.62
N ASP A 48 17.41 -20.48 -28.77
CA ASP A 48 17.19 -21.34 -29.91
C ASP A 48 18.53 -21.57 -30.60
N TYR A 49 18.85 -22.83 -30.91
CA TYR A 49 20.11 -23.19 -31.55
C TYR A 49 19.95 -24.24 -32.64
N SER A 50 20.85 -24.21 -33.61
CA SER A 50 21.09 -25.27 -34.57
C SER A 50 22.58 -25.55 -34.70
N GLY A 51 22.95 -26.83 -34.79
CA GLY A 51 24.35 -27.22 -34.84
C GLY A 51 24.58 -28.63 -35.36
N THR A 52 25.86 -28.95 -35.56
CA THR A 52 26.34 -30.29 -35.89
C THR A 52 26.91 -30.94 -34.64
N PHE A 53 26.33 -32.08 -34.26
CA PHE A 53 26.71 -32.86 -33.09
C PHE A 53 26.99 -34.30 -33.51
N TYR A 54 27.75 -35.03 -32.70
CA TYR A 54 28.31 -36.32 -33.09
C TYR A 54 27.89 -37.43 -32.14
N VAL A 55 27.63 -38.62 -32.67
CA VAL A 55 27.57 -39.86 -31.87
C VAL A 55 28.80 -40.69 -32.20
N PRO A 56 29.71 -40.94 -31.24
CA PRO A 56 30.85 -41.80 -31.45
C PRO A 56 30.42 -43.28 -31.42
N TRP A 57 30.47 -43.94 -32.57
CA TRP A 57 30.26 -45.38 -32.69
C TRP A 57 31.59 -46.12 -32.73
N VAL A 58 31.54 -47.45 -32.59
CA VAL A 58 32.72 -48.31 -32.68
C VAL A 58 33.41 -48.27 -34.06
N TRP A 59 32.71 -47.84 -35.11
CA TRP A 59 33.22 -47.68 -36.47
C TRP A 59 33.53 -46.23 -36.86
N GLY A 60 33.37 -45.27 -35.94
CA GLY A 60 33.64 -43.85 -36.17
C GLY A 60 32.54 -42.93 -35.65
N ALA A 61 32.82 -41.63 -35.65
CA ALA A 61 31.85 -40.61 -35.24
C ALA A 61 30.92 -40.25 -36.40
N GLU A 62 29.61 -40.33 -36.17
CA GLU A 62 28.60 -39.91 -37.12
C GLU A 62 28.05 -38.54 -36.75
N ALA A 63 27.84 -37.68 -37.74
CA ALA A 63 27.42 -36.29 -37.57
C ALA A 63 25.92 -36.13 -37.80
N TYR A 64 25.25 -35.40 -36.90
CA TYR A 64 23.82 -35.12 -36.93
C TYR A 64 23.58 -33.63 -36.82
N THR A 65 22.54 -33.15 -37.51
CA THR A 65 22.07 -31.78 -37.34
C THR A 65 21.00 -31.77 -36.26
N VAL A 66 21.22 -30.99 -35.20
CA VAL A 66 20.28 -30.84 -34.09
C VAL A 66 19.80 -29.40 -34.06
N THR A 67 18.48 -29.21 -34.06
CA THR A 67 17.83 -27.91 -33.91
C THR A 67 16.87 -27.97 -32.73
N ARG A 68 17.17 -27.24 -31.66
CA ARG A 68 16.45 -27.28 -30.37
C ARG A 68 16.59 -25.94 -29.65
N TYR A 69 16.22 -25.90 -28.38
CA TYR A 69 16.43 -24.76 -27.52
C TYR A 69 16.78 -25.18 -26.10
N VAL A 70 17.52 -24.31 -25.41
CA VAL A 70 17.68 -24.36 -23.96
C VAL A 70 17.01 -23.16 -23.34
N SER A 71 16.52 -23.28 -22.10
CA SER A 71 15.87 -22.18 -21.39
C SER A 71 16.40 -22.01 -19.98
N SER A 72 16.30 -20.79 -19.48
CA SER A 72 16.61 -20.39 -18.11
C SER A 72 15.45 -19.56 -17.58
N MET A 73 15.14 -19.74 -16.30
CA MET A 73 14.03 -19.05 -15.64
C MET A 73 14.48 -18.51 -14.29
N GLY A 74 13.98 -17.32 -13.97
CA GLY A 74 14.18 -16.70 -12.68
C GLY A 74 13.14 -15.62 -12.44
N SER A 75 13.38 -14.82 -11.43
CA SER A 75 12.53 -13.69 -11.08
C SER A 75 13.18 -12.39 -11.52
N GLY A 76 12.39 -11.33 -11.56
CA GLY A 76 12.87 -9.98 -11.74
C GLY A 76 11.90 -8.99 -11.10
N PHE A 77 12.27 -7.72 -11.11
CA PHE A 77 11.36 -6.67 -10.69
C PHE A 77 11.61 -5.36 -11.44
N PHE A 78 10.54 -4.64 -11.69
CA PHE A 78 10.61 -3.33 -12.31
C PHE A 78 11.24 -2.29 -11.36
N VAL A 79 12.14 -1.47 -11.91
CA VAL A 79 12.84 -0.41 -11.17
C VAL A 79 12.32 0.98 -11.52
N ASN A 80 11.54 1.13 -12.59
CA ASN A 80 10.89 2.37 -12.96
C ASN A 80 9.63 2.17 -13.83
N PRO A 81 8.80 3.22 -14.05
CA PRO A 81 7.57 3.11 -14.84
C PRO A 81 7.77 3.08 -16.35
N ASN A 82 9.01 3.16 -16.84
CA ASN A 82 9.33 3.18 -18.27
C ASN A 82 9.68 1.77 -18.79
N GLY A 83 9.34 0.72 -18.05
CA GLY A 83 9.57 -0.66 -18.47
C GLY A 83 10.99 -1.18 -18.25
N TYR A 84 11.83 -0.50 -17.46
CA TYR A 84 13.10 -1.09 -17.02
C TYR A 84 12.90 -1.98 -15.81
N LEU A 85 13.49 -3.17 -15.85
CA LEU A 85 13.49 -4.15 -14.78
C LEU A 85 14.87 -4.77 -14.62
N VAL A 86 15.08 -5.42 -13.49
CA VAL A 86 16.35 -6.09 -13.16
C VAL A 86 16.12 -7.54 -12.80
N THR A 87 17.14 -8.36 -13.07
CA THR A 87 17.21 -9.79 -12.73
C THR A 87 18.70 -10.17 -12.58
N ASN A 88 19.02 -11.45 -12.39
CA ASN A 88 20.41 -11.90 -12.41
C ASN A 88 20.96 -12.10 -13.83
N GLY A 89 22.28 -12.02 -13.98
CA GLY A 89 22.97 -12.28 -15.25
C GLY A 89 22.78 -13.72 -15.72
N HIS A 90 22.87 -14.69 -14.81
CA HIS A 90 22.70 -16.10 -15.16
C HIS A 90 21.28 -16.45 -15.65
N VAL A 91 20.25 -15.70 -15.23
CA VAL A 91 18.86 -15.84 -15.71
C VAL A 91 18.75 -15.50 -17.20
N VAL A 92 19.71 -14.76 -17.75
CA VAL A 92 19.77 -14.37 -19.17
C VAL A 92 20.97 -14.97 -19.90
N PHE A 93 21.49 -16.10 -19.42
CA PHE A 93 22.64 -16.81 -20.00
C PHE A 93 23.95 -16.00 -19.99
N CYS A 94 24.16 -15.17 -18.97
CA CYS A 94 25.43 -14.48 -18.71
C CYS A 94 26.10 -15.10 -17.49
N PHE A 95 26.84 -16.20 -17.69
CA PHE A 95 27.49 -16.94 -16.59
C PHE A 95 28.94 -16.53 -16.42
N VAL A 96 29.69 -16.47 -17.52
CA VAL A 96 31.11 -16.13 -17.60
C VAL A 96 31.39 -15.03 -18.61
N SER A 97 30.59 -14.92 -19.67
CA SER A 97 30.74 -13.92 -20.72
C SER A 97 29.48 -13.07 -20.87
N LYS A 98 29.68 -11.81 -21.29
CA LYS A 98 28.57 -10.91 -21.67
C LYS A 98 27.92 -11.32 -22.98
N ASP A 99 28.69 -11.91 -23.90
CA ASP A 99 28.15 -12.54 -25.09
C ASP A 99 27.87 -14.01 -24.78
N PHE A 100 26.59 -14.39 -24.82
CA PHE A 100 26.16 -15.77 -24.56
C PHE A 100 26.73 -16.76 -25.58
N LYS A 101 27.15 -16.29 -26.77
CA LYS A 101 27.79 -17.12 -27.79
C LYS A 101 29.22 -17.53 -27.42
N ASP A 102 29.90 -16.69 -26.66
CA ASP A 102 31.25 -16.92 -26.15
C ASP A 102 31.25 -17.51 -24.73
N ASP A 103 30.06 -17.72 -24.15
CA ASP A 103 29.89 -18.20 -22.78
C ASP A 103 30.07 -19.72 -22.71
N SER A 104 31.12 -20.17 -22.03
CA SER A 104 31.47 -21.59 -21.96
C SER A 104 30.42 -22.42 -21.21
N VAL A 105 29.71 -21.84 -20.24
CA VAL A 105 28.66 -22.52 -19.47
C VAL A 105 27.42 -22.68 -20.35
N THR A 106 27.02 -21.61 -21.04
CA THR A 106 25.95 -21.66 -22.05
C THR A 106 26.25 -22.68 -23.14
N ARG A 107 27.48 -22.72 -23.66
CA ARG A 107 27.89 -23.75 -24.64
C ARG A 107 27.75 -25.16 -24.07
N SER A 108 28.12 -25.36 -22.81
CA SER A 108 28.01 -26.65 -22.14
C SER A 108 26.55 -27.10 -22.00
N TYR A 109 25.64 -26.19 -21.65
CA TYR A 109 24.20 -26.49 -21.62
C TYR A 109 23.65 -26.88 -22.98
N ILE A 110 24.02 -26.16 -24.05
CA ILE A 110 23.59 -26.47 -25.42
C ILE A 110 24.08 -27.87 -25.83
N ILE A 111 25.34 -28.19 -25.56
CA ILE A 111 25.91 -29.51 -25.88
C ILE A 111 25.21 -30.60 -25.10
N GLN A 112 24.95 -30.38 -23.81
CA GLN A 112 24.27 -31.34 -22.96
C GLN A 112 22.84 -31.64 -23.47
N ASP A 113 22.04 -30.60 -23.76
CA ASP A 113 20.69 -30.78 -24.33
C ASP A 113 20.75 -31.50 -25.69
N ALA A 114 21.65 -31.09 -26.59
CA ALA A 114 21.79 -31.68 -27.91
C ALA A 114 22.16 -33.16 -27.84
N VAL A 115 23.14 -33.51 -27.00
CA VAL A 115 23.62 -34.89 -26.84
C VAL A 115 22.54 -35.77 -26.22
N TYR A 116 21.88 -35.34 -25.15
CA TYR A 116 20.82 -36.16 -24.55
C TYR A 116 19.67 -36.40 -25.53
N ALA A 117 19.22 -35.35 -26.22
CA ALA A 117 18.17 -35.49 -27.23
C ALA A 117 18.57 -36.43 -28.37
N LEU A 118 19.82 -36.31 -28.83
CA LEU A 118 20.36 -37.13 -29.91
C LEU A 118 20.47 -38.60 -29.49
N LEU A 119 21.00 -38.89 -28.30
CA LEU A 119 21.11 -40.25 -27.79
C LEU A 119 19.74 -40.89 -27.54
N SER A 120 18.77 -40.15 -27.01
CA SER A 120 17.38 -40.62 -26.88
C SER A 120 16.78 -40.97 -28.24
N TRP A 121 16.97 -40.11 -29.25
CA TRP A 121 16.52 -40.39 -30.61
C TRP A 121 17.22 -41.63 -31.20
N CYS A 122 18.54 -41.77 -31.05
CA CYS A 122 19.27 -42.96 -31.51
C CYS A 122 18.77 -44.24 -30.84
N GLN A 123 18.49 -44.19 -29.54
CA GLN A 123 17.91 -45.32 -28.81
C GLN A 123 16.55 -45.73 -29.38
N GLU A 124 15.68 -44.77 -29.68
CA GLU A 124 14.38 -45.03 -30.30
C GLU A 124 14.49 -45.57 -31.73
N GLN A 125 15.40 -45.02 -32.55
CA GLN A 125 15.53 -45.41 -33.96
C GLN A 125 16.24 -46.75 -34.15
N TYR A 126 17.27 -47.04 -33.35
CA TYR A 126 18.15 -48.19 -33.55
C TYR A 126 17.95 -49.29 -32.50
N GLY A 127 17.11 -49.07 -31.48
CA GLY A 127 16.91 -50.03 -30.39
C GLY A 127 18.16 -50.26 -29.53
N VAL A 128 19.08 -49.30 -29.52
CA VAL A 128 20.33 -49.35 -28.73
C VAL A 128 20.12 -48.75 -27.34
N THR A 129 20.94 -49.14 -26.37
CA THR A 129 20.95 -48.53 -25.02
C THR A 129 22.34 -47.96 -24.75
N PHE A 130 22.39 -46.71 -24.30
CA PHE A 130 23.64 -46.04 -23.94
C PHE A 130 23.89 -46.15 -22.42
N THR A 131 25.09 -46.56 -22.04
CA THR A 131 25.55 -46.52 -20.65
C THR A 131 25.93 -45.09 -20.24
N GLN A 132 26.12 -44.84 -18.94
CA GLN A 132 26.64 -43.56 -18.45
C GLN A 132 28.03 -43.24 -19.02
N SER A 133 28.86 -44.26 -19.26
CA SER A 133 30.16 -44.08 -19.90
C SER A 133 30.00 -43.62 -21.36
N ASP A 134 29.04 -44.19 -22.10
CA ASP A 134 28.80 -43.81 -23.49
C ASP A 134 28.29 -42.37 -23.59
N ILE A 135 27.40 -41.98 -22.67
CA ILE A 135 26.90 -40.61 -22.55
C ILE A 135 28.07 -39.65 -22.29
N GLN A 136 28.93 -39.95 -21.31
CA GLN A 136 30.06 -39.09 -20.97
C GLN A 136 31.05 -38.95 -22.14
N VAL A 137 31.40 -40.05 -22.80
CA VAL A 137 32.27 -40.03 -23.99
C VAL A 137 31.65 -39.17 -25.10
N THR A 138 30.33 -39.27 -25.31
CA THR A 138 29.62 -38.46 -26.31
C THR A 138 29.62 -36.98 -25.94
N LEU A 139 29.42 -36.65 -24.66
CA LEU A 139 29.51 -35.27 -24.15
C LEU A 139 30.91 -34.70 -24.35
N ASP A 140 31.96 -35.42 -23.96
CA ASP A 140 33.35 -34.99 -24.10
C ASP A 140 33.74 -34.80 -25.58
N TYR A 141 33.29 -35.71 -26.45
CA TYR A 141 33.52 -35.60 -27.89
C TYR A 141 32.85 -34.35 -28.46
N ASN A 142 31.60 -34.07 -28.09
CA ASN A 142 30.89 -32.87 -28.57
C ASN A 142 31.41 -31.58 -27.92
N ALA A 143 31.94 -31.65 -26.70
CA ALA A 143 32.67 -30.54 -26.09
C ALA A 143 33.85 -30.12 -26.97
N ALA A 144 34.60 -31.08 -27.53
CA ALA A 144 35.73 -30.82 -28.41
C ALA A 144 35.35 -30.49 -29.87
N TYR A 145 34.39 -31.22 -30.45
CA TYR A 145 34.14 -31.20 -31.90
C TYR A 145 32.76 -30.69 -32.32
N GLY A 146 31.80 -30.62 -31.39
CA GLY A 146 30.45 -30.14 -31.66
C GLY A 146 30.45 -28.66 -32.10
N GLN A 147 29.67 -28.38 -33.15
CA GLN A 147 29.60 -27.06 -33.78
C GLN A 147 28.21 -26.46 -33.63
N ILE A 148 28.10 -25.38 -32.85
CA ILE A 148 26.89 -24.56 -32.81
C ILE A 148 26.99 -23.56 -33.97
N ARG A 149 26.08 -23.67 -34.95
CA ARG A 149 26.12 -22.85 -36.19
C ARG A 149 25.27 -21.61 -36.08
N GLU A 150 24.03 -21.78 -35.62
CA GLU A 150 23.06 -20.70 -35.44
C GLU A 150 22.60 -20.69 -34.00
N SER A 151 22.59 -19.52 -33.37
CA SER A 151 22.02 -19.35 -32.04
C SER A 151 21.45 -17.94 -31.84
N TYR A 152 20.28 -17.87 -31.22
CA TYR A 152 19.57 -16.62 -30.93
C TYR A 152 18.96 -16.68 -29.52
N ARG A 153 19.17 -15.62 -28.75
CA ARG A 153 18.59 -15.46 -27.41
C ARG A 153 17.31 -14.62 -27.48
N SER A 154 16.22 -15.21 -27.00
CA SER A 154 14.96 -14.50 -26.72
C SER A 154 14.77 -14.37 -25.21
N THR A 155 14.40 -13.19 -24.72
CA THR A 155 14.02 -12.99 -23.32
C THR A 155 12.60 -12.45 -23.24
N TYR A 156 11.84 -12.98 -22.29
CA TYR A 156 10.44 -12.65 -22.06
C TYR A 156 10.21 -12.36 -20.57
N VAL A 157 9.33 -11.41 -20.31
CA VAL A 157 8.86 -11.03 -18.98
C VAL A 157 7.40 -11.42 -18.87
N ILE A 158 7.09 -12.30 -17.93
CA ILE A 158 5.74 -12.75 -17.65
C ILE A 158 5.23 -11.95 -16.45
N LEU A 159 4.15 -11.20 -16.68
CA LEU A 159 3.53 -10.33 -15.70
C LEU A 159 2.47 -11.11 -14.91
N GLY A 160 2.64 -11.16 -13.59
CA GLY A 160 1.58 -11.57 -12.68
C GLY A 160 1.31 -13.07 -12.53
N GLU A 161 0.07 -13.42 -12.15
CA GLU A 161 -0.40 -14.81 -12.03
C GLU A 161 -0.70 -15.37 -13.43
N ALA A 162 0.30 -16.01 -14.04
CA ALA A 162 0.08 -16.58 -15.36
C ALA A 162 -0.81 -17.83 -15.28
N GLN A 163 -1.94 -17.78 -15.97
CA GLN A 163 -2.91 -18.87 -16.00
C GLN A 163 -2.57 -19.88 -17.11
N GLY A 164 -2.51 -21.18 -16.75
CA GLY A 164 -2.37 -22.32 -17.66
C GLY A 164 -0.92 -22.73 -17.95
N ASN A 165 -0.73 -23.78 -18.77
CA ASN A 165 0.57 -24.40 -19.13
C ASN A 165 1.47 -23.51 -20.05
N VAL A 166 1.38 -22.19 -19.91
CA VAL A 166 1.73 -21.22 -20.95
C VAL A 166 2.97 -20.41 -20.55
N ILE A 167 4.04 -21.07 -20.12
CA ILE A 167 5.37 -20.43 -20.13
C ILE A 167 5.86 -20.25 -21.59
N GLU A 168 5.51 -21.19 -22.48
CA GLU A 168 5.97 -21.17 -23.89
C GLU A 168 4.96 -20.55 -24.88
N ALA A 169 3.67 -20.49 -24.54
CA ALA A 169 2.63 -19.98 -25.44
C ALA A 169 2.39 -18.45 -25.30
N LYS A 170 3.35 -17.63 -25.71
CA LYS A 170 3.12 -16.23 -26.13
C LYS A 170 2.41 -15.27 -25.15
N ARG A 171 2.48 -15.49 -23.82
CA ARG A 171 1.95 -14.54 -22.81
C ARG A 171 3.00 -13.63 -22.17
N GLY A 172 4.28 -13.89 -22.39
CA GLY A 172 5.36 -13.01 -21.95
C GLY A 172 5.55 -11.82 -22.89
N VAL A 173 5.87 -10.65 -22.32
CA VAL A 173 6.27 -9.45 -23.05
C VAL A 173 7.74 -9.59 -23.41
N SER A 174 8.07 -9.42 -24.70
CA SER A 174 9.46 -9.50 -25.14
C SER A 174 10.29 -8.41 -24.47
N ALA A 175 11.47 -8.80 -23.98
CA ALA A 175 12.39 -7.92 -23.30
C ALA A 175 13.75 -7.91 -24.01
N THR A 176 14.35 -6.72 -24.09
CA THR A 176 15.72 -6.53 -24.55
C THR A 176 16.66 -6.59 -23.35
N VAL A 177 17.74 -7.36 -23.46
CA VAL A 177 18.85 -7.32 -22.49
C VAL A 177 19.68 -6.07 -22.78
N VAL A 178 19.57 -5.06 -21.91
CA VAL A 178 20.26 -3.77 -22.05
C VAL A 178 21.73 -3.92 -21.66
N ASN A 179 21.97 -4.57 -20.52
CA ASN A 179 23.31 -4.92 -20.05
C ASN A 179 23.19 -6.12 -19.10
N ALA A 180 24.24 -6.93 -19.02
CA ALA A 180 24.35 -8.04 -18.08
C ALA A 180 25.80 -8.18 -17.62
N GLU A 181 25.97 -8.62 -16.39
CA GLU A 181 27.25 -9.00 -15.83
C GLU A 181 27.27 -10.46 -15.38
N PRO A 182 28.40 -11.17 -15.59
CA PRO A 182 28.52 -12.59 -15.29
C PRO A 182 28.27 -12.95 -13.83
N PHE A 183 28.02 -14.23 -13.58
CA PHE A 183 27.79 -14.82 -12.25
C PHE A 183 28.93 -14.54 -11.25
N LEU A 184 30.18 -14.60 -11.73
CA LEU A 184 31.37 -14.26 -10.93
C LEU A 184 31.58 -12.74 -10.77
N GLY A 185 30.83 -11.91 -11.51
CA GLY A 185 30.77 -10.47 -11.33
C GLY A 185 29.61 -10.10 -10.40
N ARG A 186 28.92 -9.00 -10.70
CA ARG A 186 27.73 -8.57 -9.93
C ARG A 186 26.53 -9.51 -10.11
N ASP A 187 26.55 -10.36 -11.15
CA ASP A 187 25.44 -11.23 -11.54
C ASP A 187 24.11 -10.47 -11.63
N LEU A 188 24.14 -9.34 -12.33
CA LEU A 188 22.98 -8.47 -12.55
C LEU A 188 22.74 -8.28 -14.04
N ALA A 189 21.47 -8.21 -14.42
CA ALA A 189 21.05 -7.83 -15.77
C ALA A 189 19.95 -6.77 -15.71
N ILE A 190 20.04 -5.80 -16.61
CA ILE A 190 18.99 -4.81 -16.87
C ILE A 190 18.25 -5.26 -18.12
N LEU A 191 16.94 -5.37 -18.00
CA LEU A 191 16.04 -5.65 -19.11
C LEU A 191 15.14 -4.45 -19.39
N LYS A 192 14.71 -4.34 -20.64
CA LYS A 192 13.75 -3.32 -21.09
C LYS A 192 12.59 -3.98 -21.83
N VAL A 193 11.37 -3.71 -21.40
CA VAL A 193 10.13 -4.04 -22.12
C VAL A 193 9.48 -2.78 -22.67
N GLU A 194 8.78 -2.89 -23.80
CA GLU A 194 8.03 -1.77 -24.40
C GLU A 194 6.65 -1.60 -23.76
N LEU A 195 6.67 -1.32 -22.44
CA LEU A 195 5.49 -0.97 -21.65
C LEU A 195 5.72 0.36 -20.93
N SER A 196 4.64 1.12 -20.77
CA SER A 196 4.60 2.33 -19.95
C SER A 196 3.80 2.09 -18.68
N ASN A 197 3.98 2.95 -17.68
CA ASN A 197 3.30 2.87 -16.39
C ASN A 197 3.53 1.55 -15.66
N THR A 198 4.71 0.93 -15.86
CA THR A 198 5.03 -0.29 -15.14
C THR A 198 5.05 -0.02 -13.62
N PRO A 199 4.49 -0.92 -12.81
CA PRO A 199 4.70 -0.87 -11.36
C PRO A 199 6.21 -0.95 -11.10
N SER A 200 6.70 -0.43 -9.99
CA SER A 200 8.14 -0.42 -9.71
C SER A 200 8.42 -0.37 -8.22
N LEU A 201 9.58 -0.90 -7.84
CA LEU A 201 10.08 -0.91 -6.46
C LEU A 201 11.20 0.10 -6.29
N LEU A 202 11.22 0.79 -5.15
CA LEU A 202 12.33 1.67 -4.78
C LEU A 202 13.46 0.88 -4.13
N LEU A 203 14.68 1.27 -4.45
CA LEU A 203 15.86 0.77 -3.74
C LEU A 203 15.96 1.42 -2.36
N GLY A 204 16.22 0.59 -1.36
CA GLY A 204 16.65 1.01 -0.04
C GLY A 204 18.17 1.18 0.00
N ASP A 205 18.66 1.65 1.15
CA ASP A 205 20.10 1.80 1.40
C ASP A 205 20.63 0.56 2.13
N SER A 206 21.34 -0.31 1.40
CA SER A 206 21.88 -1.56 1.96
C SER A 206 22.96 -1.34 3.02
N ASP A 207 23.56 -0.15 3.10
CA ASP A 207 24.56 0.14 4.15
C ASP A 207 23.91 0.28 5.52
N ARG A 208 22.65 0.71 5.55
CA ARG A 208 21.85 0.87 6.77
C ARG A 208 21.23 -0.42 7.30
N VAL A 209 21.22 -1.48 6.47
CA VAL A 209 20.72 -2.80 6.84
C VAL A 209 21.62 -3.43 7.89
N LYS A 210 21.03 -4.03 8.92
CA LYS A 210 21.72 -4.66 10.05
C LYS A 210 21.36 -6.14 10.17
N THR A 211 22.26 -6.92 10.75
CA THR A 211 21.95 -8.30 11.16
C THR A 211 20.78 -8.27 12.15
N GLY A 212 19.80 -9.14 11.92
CA GLY A 212 18.56 -9.21 12.68
C GLY A 212 17.37 -8.47 12.06
N ASP A 213 17.60 -7.58 11.08
CA ASP A 213 16.51 -6.90 10.37
C ASP A 213 15.65 -7.93 9.62
N THR A 214 14.32 -7.79 9.71
CA THR A 214 13.38 -8.64 8.95
C THR A 214 13.50 -8.34 7.46
N VAL A 215 13.48 -9.40 6.66
CA VAL A 215 13.47 -9.31 5.21
C VAL A 215 12.45 -10.26 4.58
N TYR A 216 11.97 -9.87 3.41
CA TYR A 216 11.01 -10.61 2.60
C TYR A 216 11.63 -10.91 1.24
N ALA A 217 11.82 -12.18 0.91
CA ALA A 217 12.31 -12.60 -0.40
C ALA A 217 11.12 -12.91 -1.31
N PHE A 218 11.10 -12.28 -2.48
CA PHE A 218 10.08 -12.48 -3.50
C PHE A 218 10.65 -13.22 -4.70
N GLY A 219 9.83 -14.07 -5.32
CA GLY A 219 10.17 -14.67 -6.59
C GLY A 219 9.14 -15.68 -7.07
N TYR A 220 9.43 -16.31 -8.20
CA TYR A 220 8.67 -17.38 -8.82
C TYR A 220 9.44 -18.69 -8.62
N PRO A 221 9.27 -19.37 -7.47
CA PRO A 221 10.04 -20.56 -7.16
C PRO A 221 9.69 -21.69 -8.13
N GLY A 222 10.69 -22.27 -8.78
CA GLY A 222 10.52 -23.36 -9.74
C GLY A 222 9.87 -24.59 -9.11
N VAL A 223 10.08 -24.82 -7.81
CA VAL A 223 9.47 -25.96 -7.09
C VAL A 223 7.95 -25.89 -7.03
N VAL A 224 7.35 -24.69 -7.06
CA VAL A 224 5.89 -24.53 -7.16
C VAL A 224 5.44 -24.81 -8.58
N ALA A 225 6.18 -24.31 -9.58
CA ALA A 225 5.86 -24.46 -11.00
C ALA A 225 5.84 -25.92 -11.51
N PHE A 226 6.57 -26.84 -10.85
CA PHE A 226 6.63 -28.25 -11.22
C PHE A 226 5.96 -29.19 -10.19
N HIS A 227 5.23 -28.66 -9.21
CA HIS A 227 4.60 -29.48 -8.17
C HIS A 227 3.35 -30.21 -8.72
N GLN A 228 3.43 -31.54 -8.80
CA GLN A 228 2.42 -32.37 -9.47
C GLN A 228 1.01 -32.32 -8.86
N GLN A 229 0.89 -31.92 -7.59
CA GLN A 229 -0.40 -31.84 -6.89
C GLN A 229 -1.04 -30.45 -6.93
N LEU A 230 -0.35 -29.43 -7.44
CA LEU A 230 -0.89 -28.07 -7.50
C LEU A 230 -1.66 -27.82 -8.79
N SER A 231 -2.69 -26.97 -8.71
CA SER A 231 -3.46 -26.55 -9.88
C SER A 231 -2.58 -25.77 -10.84
N GLN A 232 -2.71 -26.05 -12.14
CA GLN A 232 -2.07 -25.28 -13.22
C GLN A 232 -2.44 -23.78 -13.20
N SER A 233 -3.50 -23.39 -12.48
CA SER A 233 -3.91 -21.99 -12.34
C SER A 233 -3.02 -21.17 -11.39
N THR A 234 -2.29 -21.80 -10.46
CA THR A 234 -1.51 -21.12 -9.41
C THR A 234 0.01 -21.33 -9.53
N LEU A 235 0.46 -22.05 -10.57
CA LEU A 235 1.88 -22.41 -10.76
C LEU A 235 2.79 -21.22 -11.03
N LEU A 236 2.21 -20.11 -11.49
CA LEU A 236 2.91 -18.90 -11.87
C LEU A 236 2.46 -17.72 -11.01
N ALA A 237 2.11 -17.98 -9.75
CA ALA A 237 1.95 -16.94 -8.75
C ALA A 237 3.32 -16.66 -8.08
N PRO A 238 3.71 -15.40 -7.87
CA PRO A 238 4.87 -15.07 -7.06
C PRO A 238 4.68 -15.57 -5.62
N SER A 239 5.74 -16.13 -5.05
CA SER A 239 5.82 -16.53 -3.64
C SER A 239 6.63 -15.50 -2.84
N VAL A 240 6.26 -15.38 -1.57
CA VAL A 240 6.97 -14.54 -0.60
C VAL A 240 7.38 -15.38 0.58
N THR A 241 8.64 -15.28 0.97
CA THR A 241 9.16 -15.92 2.17
C THR A 241 9.76 -14.88 3.11
N GLN A 242 9.58 -15.08 4.41
CA GLN A 242 10.09 -14.18 5.43
C GLN A 242 11.33 -14.80 6.10
N GLY A 243 12.29 -13.94 6.44
CA GLY A 243 13.42 -14.29 7.28
C GLY A 243 14.06 -13.05 7.88
N ILE A 244 15.32 -13.18 8.28
CA ILE A 244 16.12 -12.08 8.80
C ILE A 244 17.42 -11.96 8.00
N VAL A 245 18.06 -10.79 8.10
CA VAL A 245 19.45 -10.63 7.71
C VAL A 245 20.33 -11.37 8.70
N SER A 246 21.03 -12.39 8.22
CA SER A 246 21.97 -13.21 9.00
C SER A 246 23.38 -12.63 9.00
N GLY A 247 23.72 -11.77 8.04
CA GLY A 247 25.02 -11.10 7.96
C GLY A 247 25.28 -10.38 6.64
N LYS A 248 26.44 -9.75 6.54
CA LYS A 248 26.99 -9.22 5.28
C LYS A 248 28.26 -10.00 4.92
N ARG A 249 28.44 -10.30 3.64
CA ARG A 249 29.59 -11.03 3.09
C ARG A 249 30.12 -10.34 1.84
N LEU A 250 31.37 -10.61 1.50
CA LEU A 250 31.96 -10.24 0.22
C LEU A 250 32.09 -11.51 -0.62
N THR A 251 31.81 -11.40 -1.92
CA THR A 251 32.20 -12.43 -2.90
C THR A 251 33.73 -12.43 -3.06
N GLN A 252 34.27 -13.37 -3.84
CA GLN A 252 35.70 -13.38 -4.16
C GLN A 252 36.16 -12.15 -4.94
N GLN A 253 35.22 -11.42 -5.55
CA GLN A 253 35.42 -10.19 -6.31
C GLN A 253 35.08 -8.93 -5.50
N ASP A 254 35.03 -9.05 -4.18
CA ASP A 254 34.72 -7.97 -3.24
C ASP A 254 33.34 -7.31 -3.46
N ILE A 255 32.38 -8.09 -3.96
CA ILE A 255 31.00 -7.61 -4.16
C ILE A 255 30.19 -7.86 -2.90
N LEU A 256 29.52 -6.82 -2.40
CA LEU A 256 28.74 -6.91 -1.17
C LEU A 256 27.47 -7.75 -1.37
N ALA A 257 27.33 -8.78 -0.55
CA ALA A 257 26.18 -9.66 -0.49
C ALA A 257 25.54 -9.63 0.92
N ILE A 258 24.21 -9.61 0.96
CA ILE A 258 23.41 -9.76 2.17
C ILE A 258 23.12 -11.24 2.36
N GLN A 259 23.60 -11.83 3.45
CA GLN A 259 23.19 -13.16 3.89
C GLN A 259 21.85 -13.07 4.61
N HIS A 260 20.88 -13.90 4.25
CA HIS A 260 19.57 -13.95 4.89
C HIS A 260 19.06 -15.38 5.10
N SER A 261 18.10 -15.53 6.02
CA SER A 261 17.48 -16.82 6.36
C SER A 261 16.17 -17.09 5.63
N ALA A 262 15.60 -16.10 4.93
CA ALA A 262 14.34 -16.28 4.20
C ALA A 262 14.48 -17.44 3.20
N PRO A 263 13.62 -18.48 3.25
CA PRO A 263 13.71 -19.62 2.34
C PRO A 263 13.67 -19.18 0.87
N VAL A 264 14.69 -19.53 0.10
CA VAL A 264 14.68 -19.37 -1.35
C VAL A 264 15.12 -20.68 -2.00
N THR A 265 14.61 -20.91 -3.21
CA THR A 265 14.96 -22.06 -4.05
C THR A 265 15.28 -21.57 -5.45
N HIS A 266 15.68 -22.48 -6.34
CA HIS A 266 15.73 -22.21 -7.78
C HIS A 266 14.43 -21.52 -8.26
N GLY A 267 14.55 -20.48 -9.08
CA GLY A 267 13.45 -19.64 -9.56
C GLY A 267 13.30 -18.28 -8.84
N ASN A 268 13.75 -18.16 -7.58
CA ASN A 268 13.75 -16.86 -6.87
C ASN A 268 14.90 -15.93 -7.29
N SER A 269 15.95 -16.48 -7.91
CA SER A 269 17.10 -15.73 -8.41
C SER A 269 16.65 -14.58 -9.33
N GLY A 270 17.14 -13.38 -9.05
CA GLY A 270 16.82 -12.12 -9.72
C GLY A 270 15.64 -11.37 -9.10
N GLY A 271 14.88 -12.01 -8.19
CA GLY A 271 13.80 -11.37 -7.46
C GLY A 271 14.29 -10.42 -6.36
N PRO A 272 13.44 -9.52 -5.85
CA PRO A 272 13.85 -8.57 -4.82
C PRO A 272 13.87 -9.21 -3.42
N LEU A 273 14.82 -8.78 -2.61
CA LEU A 273 14.83 -8.91 -1.15
C LEU A 273 14.41 -7.56 -0.56
N LEU A 274 13.27 -7.51 0.13
CA LEU A 274 12.73 -6.27 0.71
C LEU A 274 12.96 -6.19 2.21
N GLY A 275 13.18 -4.97 2.72
CA GLY A 275 13.09 -4.67 4.15
C GLY A 275 11.64 -4.42 4.61
N GLU A 276 11.44 -4.16 5.90
CA GLU A 276 10.12 -3.86 6.49
C GLU A 276 9.45 -2.59 5.96
N ASP A 277 10.24 -1.67 5.37
CA ASP A 277 9.75 -0.45 4.74
C ASP A 277 9.30 -0.66 3.28
N GLY A 278 9.34 -1.92 2.79
CA GLY A 278 8.95 -2.28 1.44
C GLY A 278 9.95 -1.88 0.35
N LYS A 279 11.16 -1.43 0.73
CA LYS A 279 12.21 -1.10 -0.23
C LYS A 279 13.16 -2.27 -0.45
N VAL A 280 13.73 -2.32 -1.65
CA VAL A 280 14.68 -3.37 -2.05
C VAL A 280 16.01 -3.15 -1.35
N VAL A 281 16.39 -4.10 -0.50
CA VAL A 281 17.71 -4.14 0.16
C VAL A 281 18.70 -5.03 -0.57
N GLY A 282 18.23 -5.91 -1.46
CA GLY A 282 19.09 -6.67 -2.36
C GLY A 282 18.35 -7.42 -3.48
N VAL A 283 19.10 -8.06 -4.36
CA VAL A 283 18.61 -8.94 -5.44
C VAL A 283 18.97 -10.37 -5.11
N ASN A 284 17.98 -11.23 -4.88
CA ASN A 284 18.19 -12.64 -4.56
C ASN A 284 19.06 -13.29 -5.63
N ASN A 285 20.13 -13.97 -5.25
CA ASN A 285 21.08 -14.57 -6.19
C ASN A 285 21.20 -16.08 -5.96
N MET A 286 21.72 -16.48 -4.80
CA MET A 286 22.13 -17.87 -4.54
C MET A 286 21.72 -18.37 -3.14
N GLY A 287 21.44 -19.66 -3.03
CA GLY A 287 21.53 -20.40 -1.77
C GLY A 287 22.90 -21.07 -1.66
N SER A 288 23.39 -21.31 -0.44
CA SER A 288 24.57 -22.16 -0.21
C SER A 288 24.28 -23.59 -0.66
N ILE A 289 25.27 -24.27 -1.22
CA ILE A 289 25.24 -25.72 -1.49
C ILE A 289 26.32 -26.42 -0.67
N THR A 290 26.06 -27.65 -0.27
CA THR A 290 27.04 -28.54 0.37
C THR A 290 28.08 -29.02 -0.65
N GLU A 291 29.16 -29.66 -0.18
CA GLU A 291 30.14 -30.35 -1.05
C GLU A 291 29.49 -31.43 -1.94
N LEU A 292 28.33 -31.95 -1.53
CA LEU A 292 27.53 -32.92 -2.29
C LEU A 292 26.53 -32.26 -3.26
N GLY A 293 26.58 -30.93 -3.41
CA GLY A 293 25.68 -30.17 -4.29
C GLY A 293 24.25 -29.98 -3.76
N LEU A 294 23.98 -30.35 -2.50
CA LEU A 294 22.66 -30.17 -1.88
C LEU A 294 22.49 -28.75 -1.34
N GLU A 295 21.34 -28.11 -1.57
CA GLU A 295 21.01 -26.80 -1.01
C GLU A 295 21.04 -26.81 0.54
N VAL A 296 21.58 -25.74 1.12
CA VAL A 296 21.65 -25.51 2.57
C VAL A 296 20.57 -24.51 2.97
N ALA A 297 19.55 -25.02 3.66
CA ALA A 297 18.45 -24.18 4.13
C ALA A 297 18.92 -23.05 5.07
N GLY A 298 18.41 -21.84 4.85
CA GLY A 298 18.65 -20.67 5.71
C GLY A 298 20.00 -19.96 5.51
N PHE A 299 20.79 -20.35 4.50
CA PHE A 299 22.04 -19.69 4.12
C PHE A 299 21.94 -19.17 2.69
N ASN A 300 21.20 -18.08 2.54
CA ASN A 300 20.88 -17.49 1.23
C ASN A 300 21.54 -16.12 1.09
N PHE A 301 21.79 -15.69 -0.15
CA PHE A 301 22.51 -14.46 -0.47
C PHE A 301 21.79 -13.63 -1.52
N ALA A 302 21.76 -12.32 -1.26
CA ALA A 302 21.28 -11.31 -2.19
C ALA A 302 22.37 -10.28 -2.47
N VAL A 303 22.53 -9.87 -3.73
CA VAL A 303 23.43 -8.76 -4.11
C VAL A 303 22.88 -7.47 -3.50
N ALA A 304 23.69 -6.72 -2.76
CA ALA A 304 23.21 -5.57 -2.00
C ALA A 304 22.63 -4.44 -2.89
N SER A 305 21.60 -3.73 -2.42
CA SER A 305 20.90 -2.72 -3.21
C SER A 305 21.78 -1.54 -3.65
N ASN A 306 22.81 -1.16 -2.89
CA ASN A 306 23.74 -0.11 -3.32
C ASN A 306 24.61 -0.57 -4.50
N VAL A 307 24.96 -1.86 -4.59
CA VAL A 307 25.64 -2.45 -5.77
C VAL A 307 24.71 -2.37 -6.99
N LEU A 308 23.42 -2.67 -6.81
CA LEU A 308 22.42 -2.51 -7.86
C LEU A 308 22.25 -1.04 -8.26
N ALA A 309 22.21 -0.12 -7.31
CA ALA A 309 22.06 1.31 -7.57
C ALA A 309 23.21 1.85 -8.44
N ASP A 310 24.44 1.40 -8.17
CA ASP A 310 25.62 1.71 -8.98
C ASP A 310 25.47 1.15 -10.40
N PHE A 311 25.08 -0.12 -10.52
CA PHE A 311 24.85 -0.76 -11.82
C PHE A 311 23.77 -0.05 -12.65
N LEU A 312 22.66 0.36 -12.04
CA LEU A 312 21.61 1.14 -12.71
C LEU A 312 22.13 2.51 -13.18
N ARG A 313 22.86 3.21 -12.31
CA ARG A 313 23.43 4.54 -12.58
C ARG A 313 24.45 4.51 -13.72
N GLU A 314 25.34 3.53 -13.74
CA GLU A 314 26.31 3.31 -14.83
C GLU A 314 25.64 3.10 -16.20
N ASN A 315 24.41 2.58 -16.20
CA ASN A 315 23.62 2.30 -17.39
C ASN A 315 22.57 3.38 -17.70
N GLY A 316 22.59 4.51 -16.99
CA GLY A 316 21.64 5.61 -17.22
C GLY A 316 20.19 5.27 -16.89
N VAL A 317 19.95 4.28 -16.02
CA VAL A 317 18.62 3.86 -15.60
C VAL A 317 18.31 4.46 -14.23
N ALA A 318 17.29 5.31 -14.16
CA ALA A 318 16.80 5.86 -12.91
C ALA A 318 15.92 4.84 -12.17
N ASN A 319 16.04 4.78 -10.83
CA ASN A 319 15.08 4.11 -9.96
C ASN A 319 14.03 5.11 -9.47
N SER A 320 12.76 4.83 -9.75
CA SER A 320 11.65 5.76 -9.44
C SER A 320 10.33 5.01 -9.45
N VAL A 321 9.31 5.55 -8.80
CA VAL A 321 7.94 5.01 -8.88
C VAL A 321 7.04 5.90 -9.74
N GLY A 322 6.12 5.27 -10.47
CA GLY A 322 5.11 5.96 -11.28
C GLY A 322 3.74 6.03 -10.62
N GLY A 323 2.78 6.64 -11.32
CA GLY A 323 1.40 6.79 -10.86
C GLY A 323 0.71 5.48 -10.52
N VAL A 324 1.00 4.40 -11.25
CA VAL A 324 0.44 3.06 -10.97
C VAL A 324 0.84 2.54 -9.59
N THR A 325 2.12 2.62 -9.23
CA THR A 325 2.58 2.20 -7.89
C THR A 325 1.92 3.03 -6.80
N LEU A 326 1.93 4.36 -6.95
CA LEU A 326 1.37 5.27 -5.94
C LEU A 326 -0.14 5.06 -5.77
N GLN A 327 -0.85 4.86 -6.88
CA GLN A 327 -2.29 4.63 -6.85
C GLN A 327 -2.66 3.29 -6.24
N PHE A 328 -1.89 2.24 -6.56
CA PHE A 328 -2.06 0.93 -5.94
C PHE A 328 -1.81 0.98 -4.42
N GLN A 329 -0.77 1.68 -3.97
CA GLN A 329 -0.50 1.89 -2.54
C GLN A 329 -1.62 2.66 -1.83
N ARG A 330 -2.22 3.67 -2.48
CA ARG A 330 -3.41 4.36 -1.96
C ARG A 330 -4.61 3.41 -1.86
N GLY A 331 -4.84 2.58 -2.87
CA GLY A 331 -5.87 1.54 -2.84
C GLY A 331 -5.69 0.57 -1.68
N LEU A 332 -4.46 0.08 -1.44
CA LEU A 332 -4.16 -0.78 -0.29
C LEU A 332 -4.39 -0.07 1.05
N ALA A 333 -4.05 1.21 1.16
CA ALA A 333 -4.29 1.96 2.39
C ALA A 333 -5.79 2.05 2.73
N PHE A 334 -6.64 2.32 1.73
CA PHE A 334 -8.10 2.28 1.92
C PHE A 334 -8.62 0.87 2.18
N TYR A 335 -8.10 -0.14 1.48
CA TYR A 335 -8.51 -1.53 1.64
C TYR A 335 -8.29 -2.01 3.08
N TYR A 336 -7.11 -1.77 3.63
CA TYR A 336 -6.78 -2.16 5.00
C TYR A 336 -7.51 -1.31 6.05
N ALA A 337 -7.96 -0.11 5.71
CA ALA A 337 -8.84 0.69 6.55
C ALA A 337 -10.32 0.23 6.53
N GLY A 338 -10.69 -0.71 5.65
CA GLY A 338 -12.08 -1.14 5.44
C GLY A 338 -12.90 -0.16 4.59
N MET A 339 -12.25 0.81 3.93
CA MET A 339 -12.86 1.80 3.05
C MET A 339 -12.94 1.24 1.62
N TYR A 340 -13.79 0.23 1.44
CA TYR A 340 -13.80 -0.59 0.22
C TYR A 340 -14.29 0.16 -1.03
N ALA A 341 -15.17 1.15 -0.92
CA ALA A 341 -15.62 1.95 -2.07
C ALA A 341 -14.46 2.81 -2.60
N SER A 342 -13.75 3.50 -1.70
CA SER A 342 -12.53 4.24 -2.04
C SER A 342 -11.43 3.32 -2.58
N ALA A 343 -11.17 2.19 -1.92
CA ALA A 343 -10.16 1.22 -2.36
C ALA A 343 -10.45 0.69 -3.77
N LYS A 344 -11.70 0.29 -4.02
CA LYS A 344 -12.15 -0.20 -5.33
C LYS A 344 -11.88 0.82 -6.44
N LYS A 345 -12.20 2.10 -6.21
CA LYS A 345 -11.97 3.17 -7.17
C LYS A 345 -10.49 3.31 -7.54
N GLU A 346 -9.60 3.22 -6.56
CA GLU A 346 -8.15 3.27 -6.81
C GLU A 346 -7.66 2.05 -7.59
N PHE A 347 -8.13 0.84 -7.24
CA PHE A 347 -7.75 -0.38 -7.97
C PHE A 347 -8.31 -0.43 -9.41
N ASP A 348 -9.52 0.06 -9.64
CA ASP A 348 -10.10 0.18 -10.98
C ASP A 348 -9.29 1.16 -11.85
N ALA A 349 -8.83 2.27 -11.26
CA ALA A 349 -7.95 3.21 -11.95
C ALA A 349 -6.57 2.60 -12.25
N VAL A 350 -6.01 1.81 -11.34
CA VAL A 350 -4.76 1.06 -11.57
C VAL A 350 -4.89 0.11 -12.77
N THR A 351 -5.98 -0.67 -12.83
CA THR A 351 -6.23 -1.60 -13.96
C THR A 351 -6.49 -0.87 -15.28
N THR A 352 -7.00 0.36 -15.22
CA THR A 352 -7.12 1.23 -16.40
C THR A 352 -5.75 1.72 -16.89
N LEU A 353 -4.86 2.12 -15.98
CA LEU A 353 -3.52 2.64 -16.29
C LEU A 353 -2.54 1.55 -16.72
N PHE A 354 -2.65 0.35 -16.14
CA PHE A 354 -1.83 -0.81 -16.46
C PHE A 354 -2.69 -2.09 -16.43
N PRO A 355 -3.29 -2.47 -17.57
CA PRO A 355 -4.23 -3.59 -17.67
C PRO A 355 -3.70 -4.96 -17.25
N TYR A 356 -2.38 -5.11 -17.14
CA TYR A 356 -1.73 -6.34 -16.68
C TYR A 356 -1.68 -6.47 -15.14
N GLN A 357 -2.22 -5.52 -14.37
CA GLN A 357 -2.29 -5.60 -12.90
C GLN A 357 -3.36 -6.58 -12.40
N TRP A 358 -3.04 -7.86 -12.42
CA TRP A 358 -3.92 -8.93 -11.92
C TRP A 358 -4.34 -8.73 -10.45
N ARG A 359 -3.41 -8.33 -9.56
CA ARG A 359 -3.72 -8.19 -8.13
C ARG A 359 -4.65 -7.03 -7.84
N ALA A 360 -4.52 -5.91 -8.58
CA ALA A 360 -5.46 -4.80 -8.48
C ALA A 360 -6.87 -5.22 -8.93
N ALA A 361 -6.97 -6.00 -10.02
CA ALA A 361 -8.26 -6.53 -10.47
C ALA A 361 -8.91 -7.45 -9.41
N GLN A 362 -8.11 -8.31 -8.78
CA GLN A 362 -8.58 -9.19 -7.70
C GLN A 362 -9.04 -8.39 -6.47
N LEU A 363 -8.23 -7.44 -5.99
CA LEU A 363 -8.58 -6.59 -4.86
C LEU A 363 -9.82 -5.73 -5.14
N SER A 364 -10.02 -5.26 -6.38
CA SER A 364 -11.25 -4.57 -6.78
C SER A 364 -12.49 -5.48 -6.66
N GLN A 365 -12.38 -6.76 -7.04
CA GLN A 365 -13.46 -7.73 -6.87
C GLN A 365 -13.72 -8.04 -5.40
N GLU A 366 -12.67 -8.20 -4.59
CA GLU A 366 -12.79 -8.37 -3.14
C GLU A 366 -13.51 -7.18 -2.49
N CYS A 367 -13.14 -5.95 -2.85
CA CYS A 367 -13.83 -4.73 -2.43
C CYS A 367 -15.30 -4.76 -2.84
N GLN A 368 -15.61 -5.11 -4.08
CA GLN A 368 -16.99 -5.21 -4.56
C GLN A 368 -17.80 -6.23 -3.76
N ALA A 369 -17.20 -7.37 -3.40
CA ALA A 369 -17.85 -8.38 -2.59
C ALA A 369 -18.12 -7.88 -1.16
N ALA A 370 -17.17 -7.15 -0.56
CA ALA A 370 -17.33 -6.53 0.76
C ALA A 370 -18.43 -5.46 0.77
N ILE A 371 -18.45 -4.58 -0.25
CA ILE A 371 -19.51 -3.58 -0.45
C ILE A 371 -20.89 -4.25 -0.55
N SER A 372 -21.01 -5.34 -1.33
CA SER A 372 -22.27 -6.08 -1.47
C SER A 372 -22.73 -6.75 -0.18
N ARG A 373 -21.81 -7.04 0.76
CA ARG A 373 -22.14 -7.53 2.11
C ARG A 373 -22.46 -6.40 3.09
N GLY A 374 -22.34 -5.14 2.68
CA GLY A 374 -22.55 -3.97 3.53
C GLY A 374 -21.42 -3.71 4.52
N GLU A 375 -20.22 -4.27 4.29
CA GLU A 375 -19.06 -4.01 5.13
C GLU A 375 -18.56 -2.58 4.93
N ARG A 376 -18.26 -1.89 6.02
CA ARG A 376 -17.74 -0.52 6.06
C ARG A 376 -16.72 -0.36 7.18
N ALA A 377 -15.81 0.58 7.01
CA ALA A 377 -14.89 1.00 8.05
C ALA A 377 -15.67 1.49 9.29
N SER A 378 -15.17 1.15 10.48
CA SER A 378 -15.74 1.71 11.70
C SER A 378 -15.41 3.20 11.80
N SER A 379 -16.33 3.99 12.33
CA SER A 379 -16.13 5.40 12.59
C SER A 379 -16.51 5.75 14.02
N SER A 380 -16.02 6.89 14.49
CA SER A 380 -16.39 7.47 15.77
C SER A 380 -16.80 8.93 15.60
N ILE A 381 -17.71 9.39 16.45
CA ILE A 381 -18.08 10.80 16.55
C ILE A 381 -17.93 11.23 18.01
N THR A 382 -17.23 12.34 18.20
CA THR A 382 -17.10 12.99 19.51
C THR A 382 -17.82 14.32 19.48
N ALA A 383 -18.34 14.74 20.63
CA ALA A 383 -19.01 16.02 20.78
C ALA A 383 -18.69 16.61 22.16
N SER A 384 -18.77 17.92 22.26
CA SER A 384 -18.64 18.71 23.47
C SER A 384 -19.63 19.88 23.42
N VAL A 385 -20.03 20.39 24.58
CA VAL A 385 -20.96 21.52 24.69
C VAL A 385 -20.37 22.62 25.58
N SER A 386 -20.50 23.88 25.15
CA SER A 386 -20.04 25.05 25.91
C SER A 386 -20.90 26.28 25.64
N PRO A 387 -21.23 27.11 26.66
CA PRO A 387 -20.96 26.86 28.08
C PRO A 387 -21.89 25.77 28.65
N ALA A 388 -21.52 25.20 29.80
CA ALA A 388 -22.33 24.16 30.46
C ALA A 388 -23.64 24.69 31.08
N THR A 389 -23.79 26.01 31.19
CA THR A 389 -25.00 26.67 31.69
C THR A 389 -25.30 27.91 30.88
N VAL A 390 -26.56 28.09 30.50
CA VAL A 390 -27.07 29.25 29.74
C VAL A 390 -28.43 29.69 30.27
N LYS A 391 -28.85 30.92 30.00
CA LYS A 391 -30.22 31.37 30.25
C LYS A 391 -31.17 30.97 29.12
N ALA A 392 -32.28 30.31 29.46
CA ALA A 392 -33.31 29.93 28.51
C ALA A 392 -33.82 31.15 27.72
N LYS A 393 -34.04 30.97 26.41
CA LYS A 393 -34.47 31.97 25.43
C LYS A 393 -33.51 33.14 25.17
N LYS A 394 -32.38 33.24 25.88
CA LYS A 394 -31.47 34.41 25.81
C LYS A 394 -30.05 34.05 25.36
N GLU A 395 -29.48 32.99 25.93
CA GLU A 395 -28.10 32.60 25.70
C GLU A 395 -28.04 31.27 24.97
N ALA A 396 -27.08 31.12 24.05
CA ALA A 396 -26.91 29.92 23.25
C ALA A 396 -25.76 29.07 23.78
N VAL A 397 -25.91 27.75 23.66
CA VAL A 397 -24.79 26.82 23.73
C VAL A 397 -24.23 26.57 22.34
N THR A 398 -22.92 26.31 22.28
CA THR A 398 -22.25 25.77 21.10
C THR A 398 -21.96 24.31 21.34
N VAL A 399 -22.47 23.45 20.46
CA VAL A 399 -22.13 22.03 20.41
C VAL A 399 -21.10 21.86 19.31
N SER A 400 -19.93 21.33 19.63
CA SER A 400 -18.85 21.13 18.66
C SER A 400 -18.16 19.79 18.83
N GLY A 401 -17.63 19.24 17.75
CA GLY A 401 -17.06 17.91 17.75
C GLY A 401 -16.35 17.54 16.46
N TYR A 402 -16.00 16.26 16.34
CA TYR A 402 -15.40 15.74 15.12
C TYR A 402 -15.79 14.28 14.87
N VAL A 403 -15.81 13.90 13.59
CA VAL A 403 -15.89 12.52 13.11
C VAL A 403 -14.49 12.03 12.75
N ARG A 404 -14.18 10.77 13.06
CA ARG A 404 -12.93 10.10 12.69
C ARG A 404 -13.21 8.68 12.19
N HIS A 405 -12.38 8.20 11.27
CA HIS A 405 -12.27 6.78 11.00
C HIS A 405 -11.57 6.12 12.19
N ALA A 406 -11.94 4.89 12.51
CA ALA A 406 -11.34 4.13 13.61
C ALA A 406 -10.23 3.18 13.14
N SER A 407 -10.03 3.03 11.82
CA SER A 407 -9.07 2.08 11.28
C SER A 407 -7.71 2.74 11.02
N GLU A 408 -6.62 2.12 11.46
CA GLU A 408 -5.26 2.51 11.05
C GLU A 408 -5.03 2.23 9.57
N MET A 409 -4.43 3.20 8.85
CA MET A 409 -3.91 2.99 7.51
C MET A 409 -2.41 2.62 7.55
N PRO A 410 -1.93 1.74 6.65
CA PRO A 410 -0.50 1.41 6.51
C PRO A 410 0.37 2.58 6.07
N VAL A 411 -0.23 3.56 5.40
CA VAL A 411 0.43 4.79 5.00
C VAL A 411 -0.49 5.94 5.34
N ALA A 412 0.07 6.99 5.93
CA ALA A 412 -0.65 8.23 6.17
C ALA A 412 -1.06 8.85 4.83
N LEU A 413 -2.37 8.90 4.58
CA LEU A 413 -2.94 9.61 3.45
C LEU A 413 -3.45 10.98 3.90
N ASN A 414 -3.28 11.99 3.05
CA ASN A 414 -4.01 13.25 3.19
C ASN A 414 -5.48 12.98 2.84
N PHE A 415 -6.23 12.49 3.82
CA PHE A 415 -7.66 12.22 3.69
C PHE A 415 -8.47 13.48 3.99
N SER A 416 -9.49 13.72 3.17
CA SER A 416 -10.46 14.80 3.38
C SER A 416 -11.85 14.18 3.45
N TRP A 417 -12.56 14.44 4.54
CA TRP A 417 -13.93 13.98 4.70
C TRP A 417 -14.82 14.61 3.64
N PRO A 418 -15.69 13.81 2.99
CA PRO A 418 -16.80 14.39 2.25
C PRO A 418 -17.69 15.20 3.20
N ALA A 419 -18.45 16.15 2.65
CA ALA A 419 -19.44 16.88 3.42
C ALA A 419 -20.57 15.91 3.82
N ALA A 420 -20.51 15.43 5.06
CA ALA A 420 -21.49 14.53 5.65
C ALA A 420 -22.40 15.31 6.61
N GLN A 421 -23.65 14.87 6.67
CA GLN A 421 -24.63 15.48 7.54
C GLN A 421 -24.54 14.88 8.95
N ILE A 422 -24.17 15.73 9.91
CA ILE A 422 -24.19 15.44 11.33
C ILE A 422 -25.52 15.90 11.90
N THR A 423 -26.19 15.00 12.60
CA THR A 423 -27.44 15.25 13.28
C THR A 423 -27.18 15.51 14.75
N VAL A 424 -27.50 16.70 15.22
CA VAL A 424 -27.42 17.08 16.63
C VAL A 424 -28.84 17.08 17.21
N GLN A 425 -29.10 16.12 18.10
CA GLN A 425 -30.38 15.97 18.78
C GLN A 425 -30.29 16.59 20.17
N TYR A 426 -31.14 17.58 20.42
CA TYR A 426 -31.35 18.22 21.72
C TYR A 426 -32.62 17.65 22.35
N THR A 427 -32.49 17.03 23.52
CA THR A 427 -33.61 16.47 24.28
C THR A 427 -33.94 17.40 25.44
N ARG A 428 -35.18 17.89 25.46
CA ARG A 428 -35.74 18.73 26.51
C ARG A 428 -35.83 17.98 27.85
N PRO A 429 -35.97 18.71 28.96
CA PRO A 429 -36.23 18.11 30.28
C PRO A 429 -37.49 17.23 30.32
N ASP A 430 -38.49 17.52 29.48
CA ASP A 430 -39.73 16.74 29.37
C ASP A 430 -39.61 15.49 28.47
N GLY A 431 -38.43 15.26 27.88
CA GLY A 431 -38.14 14.16 26.97
C GLY A 431 -38.45 14.43 25.49
N SER A 432 -39.10 15.55 25.15
CA SER A 432 -39.32 15.93 23.74
C SER A 432 -38.01 16.36 23.08
N THR A 433 -37.90 16.21 21.75
CA THR A 433 -36.63 16.43 21.05
C THR A 433 -36.71 17.54 20.00
N VAL A 434 -35.57 18.16 19.73
CA VAL A 434 -35.32 19.06 18.60
C VAL A 434 -34.07 18.57 17.89
N THR A 435 -34.16 18.42 16.58
CA THR A 435 -33.05 17.91 15.77
C THR A 435 -32.53 19.00 14.84
N ARG A 436 -31.21 19.15 14.78
CA ARG A 436 -30.49 20.09 13.92
C ARG A 436 -29.54 19.31 13.02
N ALA A 437 -29.40 19.76 11.78
CA ALA A 437 -28.48 19.18 10.82
C ALA A 437 -27.36 20.18 10.53
N VAL A 438 -26.12 19.75 10.66
CA VAL A 438 -24.92 20.52 10.31
C VAL A 438 -24.00 19.68 9.43
N LEU A 439 -23.17 20.33 8.62
CA LEU A 439 -22.17 19.65 7.82
C LEU A 439 -20.83 19.63 8.56
N ASN A 440 -20.06 18.55 8.41
CA ASN A 440 -18.67 18.57 8.83
C ASN A 440 -17.76 19.31 7.83
N SER A 441 -16.61 19.76 8.31
CA SER A 441 -15.50 20.25 7.50
C SER A 441 -14.71 19.09 6.87
N PRO A 442 -13.82 19.35 5.91
CA PRO A 442 -12.91 18.34 5.36
C PRO A 442 -12.03 17.64 6.39
N GLU A 443 -11.78 18.27 7.54
CA GLU A 443 -11.05 17.69 8.68
C GLU A 443 -11.96 16.85 9.60
N GLY A 444 -13.25 16.74 9.26
CA GLY A 444 -14.24 15.98 10.02
C GLY A 444 -14.87 16.76 11.18
N THR A 445 -14.55 18.05 11.36
CA THR A 445 -15.06 18.86 12.48
C THR A 445 -16.47 19.39 12.21
N PHE A 446 -17.31 19.55 13.22
CA PHE A 446 -18.64 20.15 13.09
C PHE A 446 -18.97 21.04 14.29
N ALA A 447 -19.89 21.99 14.09
CA ALA A 447 -20.43 22.81 15.15
C ALA A 447 -21.89 23.24 14.87
N ASP A 448 -22.70 23.33 15.92
CA ASP A 448 -24.05 23.91 15.92
C ASP A 448 -24.19 24.89 17.09
N THR A 449 -25.04 25.89 16.93
CA THR A 449 -25.37 26.85 17.99
C THR A 449 -26.86 26.79 18.28
N PHE A 450 -27.22 26.60 19.56
CA PHE A 450 -28.59 26.34 19.97
C PHE A 450 -28.97 27.15 21.20
N THR A 451 -30.12 27.82 21.14
CA THR A 451 -30.72 28.55 22.26
C THR A 451 -31.87 27.73 22.84
N PRO A 452 -31.79 27.23 24.09
CA PRO A 452 -32.86 26.42 24.69
C PRO A 452 -34.12 27.27 24.91
N ASP A 453 -35.29 26.70 24.57
CA ASP A 453 -36.59 27.38 24.68
C ASP A 453 -37.22 27.27 26.08
N VAL A 454 -36.81 26.27 26.85
CA VAL A 454 -37.29 25.99 28.22
C VAL A 454 -36.11 25.84 29.18
N ALA A 455 -36.36 26.21 30.45
CA ALA A 455 -35.42 25.98 31.54
C ALA A 455 -35.41 24.51 31.98
N GLY A 456 -34.29 24.07 32.55
CA GLY A 456 -34.06 22.71 33.02
C GLY A 456 -32.80 22.06 32.42
N ARG A 457 -32.59 20.79 32.74
CA ARG A 457 -31.45 20.02 32.24
C ARG A 457 -31.74 19.45 30.85
N TRP A 458 -30.89 19.81 29.89
CA TRP A 458 -30.96 19.31 28.53
C TRP A 458 -29.92 18.22 28.31
N SER A 459 -30.26 17.26 27.46
CA SER A 459 -29.33 16.23 26.99
C SER A 459 -29.08 16.40 25.49
N ILE A 460 -27.85 16.19 25.04
CA ILE A 460 -27.45 16.31 23.63
C ILE A 460 -26.82 15.00 23.18
N THR A 461 -27.20 14.56 21.99
CA THR A 461 -26.53 13.48 21.28
C THR A 461 -26.24 13.92 19.85
N ALA A 462 -24.98 13.80 19.42
CA ALA A 462 -24.60 13.98 18.02
C ALA A 462 -24.49 12.61 17.37
N PHE A 463 -25.03 12.43 16.18
CA PHE A 463 -24.88 11.20 15.41
C PHE A 463 -24.80 11.47 13.92
N TRP A 464 -24.15 10.57 13.20
CA TRP A 464 -24.09 10.60 11.75
C TRP A 464 -24.38 9.20 11.21
N GLN A 465 -24.98 9.13 10.02
CA GLN A 465 -25.47 7.86 9.46
C GLN A 465 -24.36 7.02 8.80
N GLY A 466 -23.16 7.57 8.66
CA GLY A 466 -22.11 6.97 7.84
C GLY A 466 -22.19 7.44 6.38
N ASP A 467 -21.28 6.92 5.57
CA ASP A 467 -21.22 7.11 4.12
C ASP A 467 -20.98 5.76 3.43
N GLU A 468 -20.54 5.78 2.17
CA GLU A 468 -20.25 4.54 1.42
C GLU A 468 -19.12 3.70 2.04
N ASP A 469 -18.16 4.35 2.69
CA ASP A 469 -16.96 3.71 3.24
C ASP A 469 -17.03 3.52 4.75
N HIS A 470 -17.87 4.28 5.46
CA HIS A 470 -17.90 4.31 6.91
C HIS A 470 -19.27 3.95 7.48
N ALA A 471 -19.27 3.16 8.54
CA ALA A 471 -20.45 2.93 9.36
C ALA A 471 -20.83 4.20 10.14
N GLY A 472 -22.12 4.38 10.40
CA GLY A 472 -22.60 5.46 11.26
C GLY A 472 -22.14 5.34 12.70
N ALA A 473 -22.08 6.47 13.39
CA ALA A 473 -21.66 6.55 14.79
C ALA A 473 -22.51 7.54 15.57
N THR A 474 -22.60 7.31 16.88
CA THR A 474 -23.31 8.17 17.83
C THR A 474 -22.38 8.56 18.96
N SER A 475 -22.41 9.82 19.37
CA SER A 475 -21.57 10.34 20.45
C SER A 475 -22.04 9.81 21.80
N SER A 476 -21.19 9.93 22.81
CA SER A 476 -21.68 9.92 24.20
C SER A 476 -22.73 11.00 24.40
N VAL A 477 -23.66 10.78 25.33
CA VAL A 477 -24.64 11.77 25.74
C VAL A 477 -23.95 12.89 26.51
N LEU A 478 -24.19 14.13 26.11
CA LEU A 478 -23.75 15.33 26.80
C LEU A 478 -24.92 15.98 27.53
N THR A 479 -24.64 16.84 28.51
CA THR A 479 -25.68 17.63 29.20
C THR A 479 -25.26 19.07 29.40
N PHE A 480 -26.25 19.97 29.44
CA PHE A 480 -26.08 21.36 29.87
C PHE A 480 -27.35 21.82 30.61
N ASP A 481 -27.22 22.83 31.46
CA ASP A 481 -28.33 23.35 32.26
C ASP A 481 -28.82 24.70 31.70
N ALA A 482 -30.12 24.81 31.41
CA ALA A 482 -30.76 26.05 31.02
C ALA A 482 -31.45 26.69 32.24
N ALA A 483 -30.92 27.79 32.74
CA ALA A 483 -31.50 28.52 33.88
C ALA A 483 -32.69 29.37 33.43
N GLU A 484 -33.64 29.59 34.35
CA GLU A 484 -34.68 30.60 34.13
C GLU A 484 -34.05 32.01 34.03
N PRO A 485 -34.54 32.86 33.11
CA PRO A 485 -34.16 34.27 33.12
C PRO A 485 -34.57 34.93 34.44
N THR A 486 -33.79 35.90 34.91
CA THR A 486 -34.19 36.63 36.12
C THR A 486 -35.47 37.44 35.87
N VAL A 487 -36.22 37.73 36.95
CA VAL A 487 -37.48 38.50 36.86
C VAL A 487 -37.27 39.86 36.17
N LEU A 488 -36.16 40.56 36.44
CA LEU A 488 -35.82 41.81 35.74
C LEU A 488 -35.63 41.60 34.24
N GLU A 489 -34.95 40.52 33.84
CA GLU A 489 -34.69 40.22 32.42
C GLU A 489 -35.96 39.79 31.66
N ALA A 490 -36.90 39.14 32.34
CA ALA A 490 -38.22 38.81 31.78
C ALA A 490 -39.12 40.05 31.66
N MET A 491 -39.08 40.96 32.65
CA MET A 491 -39.83 42.22 32.62
C MET A 491 -39.33 43.20 31.55
N ALA A 492 -38.05 43.14 31.18
CA ALA A 492 -37.47 43.96 30.12
C ALA A 492 -38.03 43.62 28.73
N GLU A 493 -38.27 42.34 28.43
CA GLU A 493 -38.81 41.86 27.16
C GLU A 493 -40.31 42.16 26.98
N ASN A 494 -41.08 42.07 28.05
CA ASN A 494 -42.52 42.39 28.03
C ASN A 494 -42.82 43.90 28.03
N GLY A 495 -41.81 44.76 27.85
CA GLY A 495 -41.96 46.22 27.85
C GLY A 495 -42.42 46.82 29.18
N THR A 496 -42.53 46.02 30.24
CA THR A 496 -43.13 46.43 31.52
C THR A 496 -42.20 47.36 32.31
N ILE A 497 -40.89 47.27 32.08
CA ILE A 497 -39.90 48.18 32.67
C ILE A 497 -40.09 49.62 32.18
N TYR A 498 -40.63 49.84 30.98
CA TYR A 498 -40.95 51.19 30.48
C TYR A 498 -42.34 51.68 30.93
N ALA A 499 -43.23 50.78 31.34
CA ALA A 499 -44.56 51.15 31.80
C ALA A 499 -44.54 51.88 33.15
N ILE A 500 -43.59 51.57 34.04
CA ILE A 500 -43.50 52.16 35.38
C ILE A 500 -42.99 53.63 35.33
N PRO A 501 -41.89 53.97 34.59
CA PRO A 501 -41.47 55.36 34.45
C PRO A 501 -42.44 56.20 33.60
N ALA A 502 -43.04 55.64 32.54
CA ALA A 502 -43.98 56.38 31.68
C ALA A 502 -45.27 56.76 32.42
N ALA A 503 -45.82 55.86 33.24
CA ALA A 503 -46.98 56.17 34.08
C ALA A 503 -46.64 57.23 35.15
N PHE A 504 -45.42 57.20 35.71
CA PHE A 504 -44.97 58.19 36.69
C PHE A 504 -44.74 59.57 36.06
N VAL A 505 -44.13 59.63 34.88
CA VAL A 505 -43.94 60.89 34.12
C VAL A 505 -45.28 61.47 33.66
N ALA A 506 -46.23 60.63 33.22
CA ALA A 506 -47.59 61.06 32.87
C ALA A 506 -48.36 61.59 34.09
N ALA A 507 -48.23 60.95 35.26
CA ALA A 507 -48.85 61.42 36.50
C ALA A 507 -48.26 62.76 36.98
N VAL A 508 -46.94 62.95 36.88
CA VAL A 508 -46.26 64.21 37.24
C VAL A 508 -46.65 65.33 36.26
N ALA A 509 -46.73 65.05 34.95
CA ALA A 509 -47.20 66.01 33.95
C ALA A 509 -48.67 66.43 34.19
N ALA A 510 -49.56 65.48 34.56
CA ALA A 510 -50.95 65.78 34.89
C ALA A 510 -51.09 66.65 36.16
N VAL A 511 -50.23 66.45 37.17
CA VAL A 511 -50.19 67.28 38.38
C VAL A 511 -49.67 68.69 38.08
N LEU A 512 -48.68 68.83 37.20
CA LEU A 512 -48.14 70.14 36.79
C LEU A 512 -49.13 70.95 35.92
N VAL A 513 -49.91 70.29 35.05
CA VAL A 513 -50.98 70.95 34.26
C VAL A 513 -52.15 71.40 35.15
N ARG A 514 -52.52 70.63 36.18
CA ARG A 514 -53.57 71.02 37.14
C ARG A 514 -53.18 72.21 38.04
N ARG A 515 -51.89 72.45 38.27
CA ARG A 515 -51.43 73.61 39.05
C ARG A 515 -51.42 74.92 38.26
N ARG A 516 -51.40 74.89 36.92
CA ARG A 516 -51.40 76.10 36.08
C ARG A 516 -52.77 76.73 35.80
N SER A 517 -53.88 76.07 36.14
CA SER A 517 -55.24 76.63 35.92
C SER A 517 -55.85 77.38 37.11
N LYS A 518 -55.08 77.63 38.18
CA LYS A 518 -55.55 78.35 39.40
C LYS A 518 -54.77 79.65 39.69
N THR A 519 -54.55 80.49 38.69
CA THR A 519 -54.16 81.89 38.91
C THR A 519 -55.17 82.78 38.17
N GLY A 520 -56.03 83.45 38.94
CA GLY A 520 -57.13 84.28 38.45
C GLY A 520 -56.67 85.59 37.80
N ASN A 521 -57.52 86.10 36.90
CA ASN A 521 -57.37 87.39 36.23
C ASN A 521 -57.53 88.58 37.22
N PRO A 522 -56.83 89.71 37.00
CA PRO A 522 -56.99 90.94 37.78
C PRO A 522 -58.27 91.73 37.40
N PRO A 523 -58.78 92.62 38.27
CA PRO A 523 -60.08 93.25 38.13
C PRO A 523 -60.11 94.44 37.13
N PRO A 524 -61.29 94.81 36.60
CA PRO A 524 -61.44 95.85 35.58
C PRO A 524 -61.46 97.29 36.15
N PRO A 525 -61.17 98.32 35.31
CA PRO A 525 -61.14 99.72 35.71
C PRO A 525 -62.54 100.37 35.80
N PRO A 526 -62.71 101.50 36.52
CA PRO A 526 -64.00 102.12 36.81
C PRO A 526 -64.58 102.93 35.62
N PRO A 527 -65.91 103.17 35.61
CA PRO A 527 -66.66 103.58 34.43
C PRO A 527 -66.79 105.10 34.25
N SER A 528 -67.04 105.52 33.00
CA SER A 528 -67.73 106.75 32.61
C SER A 528 -68.82 106.44 31.60
#